data_AF-F2Q144-F1
#
_entry.id   AF-F2Q144-F1
#
_cell.length_a   1.000
_cell.length_b   1.000
_cell.length_c   1.000
_cell.angle_alpha   90.00
_cell.angle_beta   90.00
_cell.angle_gamma   90.00
#
_symmetry.space_group_name_H-M   'P 1'
#
loop_
_entity.id
_entity.type
_entity.pdbx_description
1 polymer ?
#
loop_
_entity_poly.entity_id
_entity_poly.type
_entity_poly.pdbx_seq_one_letter_code
_entity_poly.pdbx_strand_id
1 'polypeptide(L)'
;MNENHPLVLIFFVGMLGISEAIFIPAAWARLNTIHKFMVPVVVVLPYTFLYLSVNSNSAITPENHSKYLHEYPYDNMIFHPNMTCRTCHHLKPARSKHCSLCKACVARHDHHCVWLRTCVGRNNYHYFLGLLLFTSVLLFYGSFLGYSIMDGTLQRAVRPATTRHWSADMPMMVFLDLWLLALTDDLRIGAITLLSLLCAPLSSAMFLYHIYLIWSGMTTNESSKWGEWRDDISDGFAYIAKAKEVRPQHDIHPRDEDIIWPKRSDQTLIYTNGQPPRVGYTFTDERNSIKQPGRYDAPIDTRWTQVQSLKEIVNIYDLGFLGNLWDSISKR
;
A
#
# COMPACT_ATOMS: atom_id res chain seq x y z
N MET A 1 19.56 -11.21 9.19
CA MET A 1 18.52 -12.24 9.01
C MET A 1 18.01 -12.13 7.57
N ASN A 2 17.96 -13.23 6.80
CA ASN A 2 17.33 -13.24 5.48
C ASN A 2 15.82 -13.38 5.67
N GLU A 3 15.06 -12.28 5.62
CA GLU A 3 13.61 -12.30 5.88
C GLU A 3 12.75 -12.79 4.69
N ASN A 4 13.37 -13.17 3.57
CA ASN A 4 12.70 -13.83 2.44
C ASN A 4 12.36 -15.31 2.71
N HIS A 5 11.90 -15.66 3.92
CA HIS A 5 11.60 -17.04 4.27
C HIS A 5 10.18 -17.44 3.82
N PRO A 6 9.97 -18.64 3.21
CA PRO A 6 8.65 -19.17 2.84
C PRO A 6 7.58 -19.19 3.93
N LEU A 7 7.97 -19.10 5.21
CA LEU A 7 7.12 -19.53 6.32
C LEU A 7 5.87 -18.67 6.47
N VAL A 8 5.98 -17.37 6.27
CA VAL A 8 4.84 -16.45 6.40
C VAL A 8 3.79 -16.71 5.29
N LEU A 9 4.25 -16.91 4.05
CA LEU A 9 3.36 -17.26 2.94
C LEU A 9 2.72 -18.65 3.13
N ILE A 10 3.51 -19.66 3.54
CA ILE A 10 3.00 -21.00 3.84
C ILE A 10 1.96 -20.94 4.96
N PHE A 11 2.26 -20.19 6.02
CA PHE A 11 1.34 -19.98 7.13
C PHE A 11 0.03 -19.32 6.66
N PHE A 12 0.11 -18.26 5.86
CA PHE A 12 -1.07 -17.58 5.31
C PHE A 12 -1.94 -18.50 4.43
N VAL A 13 -1.33 -19.20 3.46
CA VAL A 13 -2.03 -20.13 2.57
C VAL A 13 -2.61 -21.32 3.36
N GLY A 14 -1.85 -21.83 4.33
CA GLY A 14 -2.28 -22.91 5.21
C GLY A 14 -3.46 -22.50 6.09
N MET A 15 -3.43 -21.30 6.68
CA MET A 15 -4.53 -20.76 7.49
C MET A 15 -5.82 -20.65 6.67
N LEU A 16 -5.76 -20.10 5.45
CA LEU A 16 -6.93 -20.03 4.56
C LEU A 16 -7.43 -21.43 4.19
N GLY A 17 -6.55 -22.30 3.69
CA GLY A 17 -6.95 -23.62 3.18
C GLY A 17 -7.49 -24.56 4.26
N ILE A 18 -6.90 -24.54 5.46
CA ILE A 18 -7.39 -25.33 6.61
C ILE A 18 -8.74 -24.81 7.07
N SER A 19 -8.92 -23.49 7.14
CA SER A 19 -10.20 -22.87 7.54
C SER A 19 -11.32 -23.27 6.58
N GLU A 20 -11.07 -23.21 5.28
CA GLU A 20 -12.01 -23.60 4.23
C GLU A 20 -12.32 -25.11 4.27
N ALA A 21 -11.29 -25.95 4.45
CA ALA A 21 -11.45 -27.40 4.55
C ALA A 21 -12.25 -27.84 5.78
N ILE A 22 -12.25 -27.05 6.86
CA ILE A 22 -13.08 -27.29 8.05
C ILE A 22 -14.50 -26.75 7.85
N PHE A 23 -14.62 -25.50 7.38
CA PHE A 23 -15.90 -24.79 7.32
C PHE A 23 -16.80 -25.29 6.19
N ILE A 24 -16.28 -25.43 4.97
CA ILE A 24 -17.11 -25.71 3.78
C ILE A 24 -17.84 -27.06 3.92
N PRO A 25 -17.19 -28.19 4.30
CA PRO A 25 -17.91 -29.45 4.48
C PRO A 25 -18.97 -29.40 5.58
N ALA A 26 -18.70 -28.68 6.67
CA ALA A 26 -19.66 -28.52 7.77
C ALA A 26 -20.87 -27.66 7.36
N ALA A 27 -20.65 -26.65 6.51
CA ALA A 27 -21.68 -25.73 6.03
C ALA A 27 -22.50 -26.30 4.85
N TRP A 28 -21.90 -27.12 3.99
CA TRP A 28 -22.41 -27.41 2.63
C TRP A 28 -23.87 -27.88 2.58
N ALA A 29 -24.25 -28.80 3.45
CA ALA A 29 -25.61 -29.34 3.51
C ALA A 29 -26.65 -28.30 3.97
N ARG A 30 -26.20 -27.24 4.65
CA ARG A 30 -27.03 -26.17 5.22
C ARG A 30 -27.15 -24.96 4.29
N LEU A 31 -26.41 -24.94 3.18
CA LEU A 31 -26.43 -23.85 2.21
C LEU A 31 -27.54 -24.03 1.16
N ASN A 32 -28.15 -22.91 0.77
CA ASN A 32 -29.04 -22.85 -0.39
C ASN A 32 -28.24 -22.91 -1.71
N THR A 33 -28.96 -23.04 -2.83
CA THR A 33 -28.36 -23.17 -4.17
C THR A 33 -27.49 -21.98 -4.54
N ILE A 34 -27.89 -20.75 -4.20
CA ILE A 34 -27.13 -19.53 -4.50
C ILE A 34 -25.76 -19.58 -3.81
N HIS A 35 -25.72 -19.88 -2.52
CA HIS A 35 -24.46 -19.96 -1.78
C HIS A 35 -23.55 -21.10 -2.25
N LYS A 36 -24.12 -22.23 -2.70
CA LYS A 36 -23.34 -23.32 -3.31
C LYS A 36 -22.62 -22.90 -4.60
N PHE A 37 -23.19 -21.96 -5.37
CA PHE A 37 -22.52 -21.37 -6.53
C PHE A 37 -21.52 -20.28 -6.15
N MET A 38 -21.84 -19.44 -5.16
CA MET A 38 -20.98 -18.31 -4.76
C MET A 38 -19.73 -18.74 -3.99
N VAL A 39 -19.81 -19.77 -3.13
CA VAL A 39 -18.70 -20.22 -2.28
C VAL A 39 -17.44 -20.55 -3.10
N PRO A 40 -17.49 -21.38 -4.16
CA PRO A 40 -16.31 -21.65 -4.98
C PRO A 40 -15.66 -20.40 -5.57
N VAL A 41 -16.48 -19.43 -6.02
CA VAL A 41 -15.98 -18.17 -6.61
C VAL A 41 -15.24 -17.35 -5.57
N VAL A 42 -15.84 -17.15 -4.40
CA VAL A 42 -15.26 -16.33 -3.32
C VAL A 42 -13.99 -16.97 -2.75
N VAL A 43 -13.91 -18.30 -2.72
CA VAL A 43 -12.72 -19.04 -2.28
C VAL A 43 -11.57 -18.92 -3.30
N VAL A 44 -11.84 -19.07 -4.60
CA VAL A 44 -10.78 -19.10 -5.63
C VAL A 44 -10.12 -17.74 -5.88
N LEU A 45 -10.86 -16.64 -5.71
CA LEU A 45 -10.37 -15.31 -6.06
C LEU A 45 -9.13 -14.86 -5.24
N PRO A 46 -9.10 -14.95 -3.89
CA PRO A 46 -7.90 -14.65 -3.11
C PRO A 46 -6.66 -15.44 -3.55
N TYR A 47 -6.79 -16.75 -3.81
CA TYR A 47 -5.66 -17.57 -4.28
C TYR A 47 -5.17 -17.14 -5.66
N THR A 48 -6.09 -16.78 -6.56
CA THR A 48 -5.76 -16.30 -7.90
C THR A 48 -4.95 -15.00 -7.82
N PHE A 49 -5.42 -14.03 -7.05
CA PHE A 49 -4.72 -12.75 -6.90
C PHE A 49 -3.43 -12.87 -6.08
N LEU A 50 -3.37 -13.79 -5.12
CA LEU A 50 -2.13 -14.14 -4.43
C LEU A 50 -1.10 -14.68 -5.43
N TYR A 51 -1.47 -15.66 -6.24
CA TYR A 51 -0.61 -16.23 -7.27
C TYR A 51 -0.11 -15.16 -8.25
N LEU A 52 -1.02 -14.31 -8.75
CA LEU A 52 -0.66 -13.23 -9.68
C LEU A 52 0.27 -12.20 -9.04
N SER A 53 0.05 -11.86 -7.76
CA SER A 53 0.89 -10.91 -7.01
C SER A 53 2.31 -11.43 -6.79
N VAL A 54 2.45 -12.72 -6.47
CA VAL A 54 3.74 -13.37 -6.24
C VAL A 54 4.52 -13.58 -7.54
N ASN A 55 3.84 -13.96 -8.62
CA ASN A 55 4.48 -14.29 -9.90
C ASN A 55 4.67 -13.10 -10.84
N SER A 56 4.24 -11.90 -10.43
CA SER A 56 4.47 -10.66 -11.19
C SER A 56 5.57 -9.86 -10.51
N ASN A 57 6.71 -9.70 -11.19
CA ASN A 57 7.86 -8.99 -10.64
C ASN A 57 7.94 -7.55 -11.16
N SER A 58 8.32 -6.63 -10.29
CA SER A 58 8.56 -5.21 -10.60
C SER A 58 10.05 -4.85 -10.53
N ALA A 59 10.95 -5.84 -10.52
CA ALA A 59 12.39 -5.64 -10.52
C ALA A 59 12.87 -4.97 -11.82
N ILE A 60 13.77 -4.02 -11.64
CA ILE A 60 14.46 -3.32 -12.72
C ILE A 60 15.65 -4.19 -13.13
N THR A 61 15.70 -4.50 -14.42
CA THR A 61 16.75 -5.27 -15.10
C THR A 61 17.35 -4.43 -16.22
N PRO A 62 18.53 -4.78 -16.76
CA PRO A 62 19.12 -4.05 -17.89
C PRO A 62 18.17 -3.89 -19.08
N GLU A 63 17.34 -4.89 -19.35
CA GLU A 63 16.42 -4.93 -20.50
C GLU A 63 15.24 -3.94 -20.35
N ASN A 64 14.76 -3.74 -19.13
CA ASN A 64 13.61 -2.86 -18.84
C ASN A 64 14.02 -1.50 -18.23
N HIS A 65 15.30 -1.30 -17.94
CA HIS A 65 15.81 -0.11 -17.27
C HIS A 65 15.47 1.18 -18.01
N SER A 66 15.68 1.20 -19.33
CA SER A 66 15.33 2.35 -20.17
C SER A 66 13.83 2.67 -20.11
N LYS A 67 12.95 1.65 -20.16
CA LYS A 67 11.51 1.86 -20.04
C LYS A 67 11.16 2.59 -18.74
N TYR A 68 11.67 2.10 -17.61
CA TYR A 68 11.35 2.67 -16.31
C TYR A 68 11.95 4.07 -16.10
N LEU A 69 13.13 4.35 -16.68
CA LEU A 69 13.71 5.70 -16.66
C LEU A 69 12.81 6.75 -17.31
N HIS A 70 12.02 6.38 -18.33
CA HIS A 70 11.15 7.30 -19.05
C HIS A 70 9.68 7.26 -18.60
N GLU A 71 9.36 6.49 -17.55
CA GLU A 71 7.96 6.32 -17.13
C GLU A 71 7.45 7.48 -16.26
N TYR A 72 8.29 7.99 -15.36
CA TYR A 72 7.93 9.04 -14.42
C TYR A 72 9.01 10.14 -14.40
N PRO A 73 8.63 11.43 -14.45
CA PRO A 73 9.58 12.52 -14.31
C PRO A 73 10.12 12.60 -12.89
N TYR A 74 11.31 13.16 -12.72
CA TYR A 74 11.85 13.44 -11.39
C TYR A 74 11.16 14.67 -10.78
N ASP A 75 10.81 14.59 -9.50
CA ASP A 75 10.12 15.67 -8.80
C ASP A 75 11.07 16.70 -8.18
N ASN A 76 12.37 16.39 -8.11
CA ASN A 76 13.41 17.19 -7.45
C ASN A 76 13.11 17.48 -5.97
N MET A 77 12.39 16.59 -5.31
CA MET A 77 12.05 16.66 -3.89
C MET A 77 12.27 15.32 -3.20
N ILE A 78 11.68 14.25 -3.74
CA ILE A 78 11.81 12.88 -3.27
C ILE A 78 12.73 12.07 -4.19
N PHE A 79 12.65 12.36 -5.49
CA PHE A 79 13.36 11.67 -6.55
C PHE A 79 14.14 12.68 -7.38
N HIS A 80 15.45 12.45 -7.48
CA HIS A 80 16.39 13.35 -8.13
C HIS A 80 17.02 12.67 -9.34
N PRO A 81 17.31 13.42 -10.41
CA PRO A 81 18.04 12.91 -11.55
C PRO A 81 19.48 12.53 -11.16
N ASN A 82 20.12 11.71 -11.98
CA ASN A 82 21.52 11.29 -11.82
C ASN A 82 21.83 10.48 -10.54
N MET A 83 20.82 10.03 -9.80
CA MET A 83 20.99 9.20 -8.61
C MET A 83 21.20 7.73 -8.98
N THR A 84 22.40 7.19 -8.73
CA THR A 84 22.72 5.79 -9.01
C THR A 84 22.46 4.89 -7.79
N CYS A 85 21.95 3.68 -8.02
CA CYS A 85 21.85 2.68 -6.95
C CYS A 85 23.24 2.18 -6.58
N ARG A 86 23.64 2.32 -5.31
CA ARG A 86 24.95 1.85 -4.82
C ARG A 86 25.15 0.34 -4.91
N THR A 87 24.05 -0.43 -4.92
CA THR A 87 24.09 -1.91 -4.98
C THR A 87 23.91 -2.45 -6.39
N CYS A 88 23.01 -1.88 -7.18
CA CYS A 88 22.69 -2.36 -8.53
C CYS A 88 23.49 -1.65 -9.63
N HIS A 89 24.20 -0.56 -9.30
CA HIS A 89 25.09 0.19 -10.21
C HIS A 89 24.45 0.74 -11.49
N HIS A 90 23.14 0.96 -11.50
CA HIS A 90 22.43 1.66 -12.56
C HIS A 90 21.73 2.90 -12.02
N LEU A 91 21.43 3.84 -12.92
CA LEU A 91 20.64 5.04 -12.61
C LEU A 91 19.27 4.63 -12.04
N LYS A 92 18.79 5.29 -10.99
CA LYS A 92 17.50 4.99 -10.38
C LYS A 92 16.39 5.73 -11.14
N PRO A 93 15.41 5.01 -11.72
CA PRO A 93 14.17 5.63 -12.17
C PRO A 93 13.47 6.39 -11.04
N ALA A 94 12.70 7.43 -11.38
CA ALA A 94 11.81 8.06 -10.42
C ALA A 94 10.82 7.03 -9.85
N ARG A 95 10.40 7.23 -8.59
CA ARG A 95 9.54 6.28 -7.85
C ARG A 95 10.13 4.90 -7.60
N SER A 96 11.40 4.64 -7.93
CA SER A 96 12.06 3.36 -7.65
C SER A 96 12.82 3.33 -6.31
N LYS A 97 12.98 2.13 -5.75
CA LYS A 97 13.79 1.89 -4.54
C LYS A 97 14.51 0.55 -4.61
N HIS A 98 15.74 0.50 -4.10
CA HIS A 98 16.44 -0.76 -3.90
C HIS A 98 15.87 -1.48 -2.67
N CYS A 99 15.37 -2.69 -2.85
CA CYS A 99 14.97 -3.56 -1.75
C CYS A 99 16.11 -4.53 -1.45
N SER A 100 16.68 -4.44 -0.24
CA SER A 100 17.75 -5.33 0.22
C SER A 100 17.30 -6.79 0.33
N LEU A 101 16.02 -7.03 0.61
CA LEU A 101 15.43 -8.37 0.69
C LEU A 101 15.32 -9.00 -0.70
N CYS A 102 14.73 -8.29 -1.66
CA CYS A 102 14.65 -8.76 -3.06
C CYS A 102 15.99 -8.66 -3.82
N LYS A 103 16.98 -7.94 -3.27
CA LYS A 103 18.29 -7.65 -3.88
C LYS A 103 18.19 -7.02 -5.28
N ALA A 104 17.18 -6.18 -5.47
CA ALA A 104 16.90 -5.52 -6.74
C ALA A 104 16.32 -4.12 -6.51
N CYS A 105 16.55 -3.21 -7.46
CA CYS A 105 15.74 -2.01 -7.60
C CYS A 105 14.35 -2.39 -8.11
N VAL A 106 13.31 -1.83 -7.51
CA VAL A 106 11.91 -2.11 -7.84
C VAL A 106 11.29 -0.84 -8.40
N ALA A 107 10.67 -0.93 -9.58
CA ALA A 107 9.97 0.17 -10.23
C ALA A 107 8.67 0.49 -9.49
N ARG A 108 8.37 1.80 -9.34
CA ARG A 108 7.26 2.33 -8.53
C ARG A 108 7.10 1.54 -7.22
N HIS A 109 8.18 1.49 -6.44
CA HIS A 109 8.25 0.66 -5.25
C HIS A 109 7.22 1.13 -4.22
N ASP A 110 6.34 0.22 -3.81
CA ASP A 110 5.39 0.45 -2.74
C ASP A 110 5.98 -0.02 -1.41
N HIS A 111 6.06 -1.34 -1.21
CA HIS A 111 6.69 -1.95 -0.03
C HIS A 111 7.19 -3.36 -0.33
N HIS A 112 8.03 -3.91 0.54
CA HIS A 112 8.32 -5.34 0.54
C HIS A 112 7.24 -6.06 1.37
N CYS A 113 6.47 -6.94 0.74
CA CYS A 113 5.39 -7.63 1.43
C CYS A 113 5.86 -9.01 1.90
N VAL A 114 6.02 -9.17 3.22
CA VAL A 114 6.41 -10.45 3.83
C VAL A 114 5.43 -11.58 3.54
N TRP A 115 4.15 -11.23 3.35
CA TRP A 115 3.08 -12.18 3.00
C TRP A 115 3.19 -12.70 1.56
N LEU A 116 3.81 -11.93 0.65
CA LEU A 116 4.02 -12.33 -0.74
C LEU A 116 5.44 -12.85 -1.00
N ARG A 117 6.40 -12.56 -0.11
CA ARG A 117 7.85 -12.79 -0.30
C ARG A 117 8.42 -12.05 -1.51
N THR A 118 7.78 -10.97 -1.91
CA THR A 118 8.22 -10.12 -3.02
C THR A 118 7.81 -8.68 -2.75
N CYS A 119 8.43 -7.74 -3.47
CA CYS A 119 8.00 -6.36 -3.44
C CYS A 119 6.69 -6.17 -4.19
N VAL A 120 5.82 -5.37 -3.61
CA VAL A 120 4.71 -4.75 -4.32
C VAL A 120 5.26 -3.50 -5.02
N GLY A 121 5.02 -3.41 -6.31
CA GLY A 121 5.48 -2.31 -7.16
C GLY A 121 4.71 -2.25 -8.48
N ARG A 122 5.32 -1.64 -9.50
CA ARG A 122 4.62 -1.24 -10.72
C ARG A 122 3.75 -2.32 -11.39
N ASN A 123 4.24 -3.55 -11.49
CA ASN A 123 3.64 -4.62 -12.29
C ASN A 123 2.69 -5.52 -11.50
N ASN A 124 2.69 -5.46 -10.17
CA ASN A 124 1.89 -6.33 -9.30
C ASN A 124 1.01 -5.58 -8.30
N TYR A 125 1.07 -4.25 -8.26
CA TYR A 125 0.24 -3.43 -7.36
C TYR A 125 -1.26 -3.69 -7.54
N HIS A 126 -1.77 -3.76 -8.78
CA HIS A 126 -3.19 -4.03 -9.03
C HIS A 126 -3.61 -5.46 -8.64
N TYR A 127 -2.71 -6.44 -8.75
CA TYR A 127 -2.99 -7.79 -8.25
C TYR A 127 -3.02 -7.82 -6.72
N PHE A 128 -2.14 -7.06 -6.06
CA PHE A 128 -2.13 -6.91 -4.62
C PHE A 128 -3.42 -6.22 -4.11
N LEU A 129 -3.90 -5.19 -4.80
CA LEU A 129 -5.21 -4.58 -4.51
C LEU A 129 -6.35 -5.59 -4.63
N GLY A 130 -6.34 -6.41 -5.69
CA GLY A 130 -7.30 -7.50 -5.87
C GLY A 130 -7.22 -8.53 -4.74
N LEU A 131 -6.01 -8.90 -4.31
CA LEU A 131 -5.79 -9.81 -3.19
C LEU A 131 -6.44 -9.27 -1.91
N LEU A 132 -6.18 -8.00 -1.56
CA LEU A 132 -6.77 -7.36 -0.38
C LEU A 132 -8.31 -7.31 -0.47
N LEU A 133 -8.85 -6.89 -1.63
CA LEU A 133 -10.29 -6.82 -1.85
C LEU A 133 -10.96 -8.18 -1.69
N PHE A 134 -10.48 -9.20 -2.41
CA PHE A 134 -11.12 -10.51 -2.40
C PHE A 134 -10.87 -11.27 -1.10
N THR A 135 -9.76 -11.03 -0.40
CA THR A 135 -9.56 -11.55 0.96
C THR A 135 -10.57 -10.92 1.92
N SER A 136 -10.80 -9.61 1.86
CA SER A 136 -11.85 -8.96 2.64
C SER A 136 -13.24 -9.51 2.31
N VAL A 137 -13.56 -9.74 1.03
CA VAL A 137 -14.82 -10.36 0.61
C VAL A 137 -14.95 -11.78 1.18
N LEU A 138 -13.91 -12.61 1.10
CA LEU A 138 -13.91 -13.96 1.68
C LEU A 138 -14.18 -13.92 3.18
N LEU A 139 -13.49 -13.06 3.93
CA LEU A 139 -13.63 -12.96 5.38
C LEU A 139 -15.02 -12.48 5.81
N PHE A 140 -15.55 -11.42 5.17
CA PHE A 140 -16.90 -10.95 5.47
C PHE A 140 -17.97 -11.96 5.06
N TYR A 141 -17.83 -12.58 3.88
CA TYR A 141 -18.79 -13.56 3.39
C TYR A 141 -18.78 -14.83 4.24
N GLY A 142 -17.61 -15.34 4.63
CA GLY A 142 -17.48 -16.46 5.56
C GLY A 142 -18.12 -16.16 6.92
N SER A 143 -17.87 -14.96 7.47
CA SER A 143 -18.49 -14.49 8.71
C SER A 143 -20.03 -14.42 8.60
N PHE A 144 -20.53 -13.89 7.48
CA PHE A 144 -21.97 -13.80 7.20
C PHE A 144 -22.63 -15.17 7.08
N LEU A 145 -22.02 -16.10 6.33
CA LEU A 145 -22.54 -17.46 6.19
C LEU A 145 -22.56 -18.19 7.53
N GLY A 146 -21.46 -18.08 8.29
CA GLY A 146 -21.34 -18.68 9.61
C GLY A 146 -22.38 -18.16 10.59
N TYR A 147 -22.54 -16.83 10.66
CA TYR A 147 -23.60 -16.18 11.43
C TYR A 147 -24.98 -16.69 11.02
N SER A 148 -25.29 -16.72 9.73
CA SER A 148 -26.60 -17.13 9.22
C SER A 148 -26.93 -18.60 9.55
N ILE A 149 -25.94 -19.49 9.48
CA ILE A 149 -26.10 -20.91 9.84
C ILE A 149 -26.41 -21.05 11.33
N MET A 150 -25.63 -20.38 12.19
CA MET A 150 -25.80 -20.44 13.64
C MET A 150 -27.11 -19.78 14.10
N ASP A 151 -27.48 -18.64 13.51
CA ASP A 151 -28.76 -17.96 13.75
C ASP A 151 -29.95 -18.89 13.43
N GLY A 152 -29.90 -19.58 12.29
CA GLY A 152 -30.92 -20.57 11.93
C GLY A 152 -30.93 -21.82 12.83
N THR A 153 -29.81 -22.19 13.43
CA THR A 153 -29.75 -23.24 14.46
C THR A 153 -30.41 -22.78 15.76
N LEU A 154 -30.09 -21.57 16.23
CA LEU A 154 -30.71 -20.97 17.41
C LEU A 154 -32.21 -20.77 17.23
N GLN A 155 -32.66 -20.32 16.04
CA GLN A 155 -34.09 -20.21 15.73
C GLN A 155 -34.82 -21.54 15.93
N ARG A 156 -34.27 -22.63 15.39
CA ARG A 156 -34.87 -23.96 15.51
C ARG A 156 -34.81 -24.52 16.93
N ALA A 157 -33.77 -24.21 17.68
CA ALA A 157 -33.60 -24.71 19.05
C ALA A 157 -34.49 -23.96 20.05
N VAL A 158 -34.56 -22.63 19.96
CA VAL A 158 -35.23 -21.78 20.95
C VAL A 158 -36.70 -21.55 20.59
N ARG A 159 -37.02 -21.33 19.31
CA ARG A 159 -38.38 -20.99 18.84
C ARG A 159 -38.75 -21.71 17.53
N PRO A 160 -38.87 -23.04 17.54
CA PRO A 160 -39.06 -23.85 16.32
C PRO A 160 -40.35 -23.56 15.53
N ALA A 161 -41.41 -23.10 16.20
CA ALA A 161 -42.75 -22.98 15.63
C ALA A 161 -43.25 -21.52 15.50
N THR A 162 -42.36 -20.53 15.61
CA THR A 162 -42.73 -19.11 15.53
C THR A 162 -41.99 -18.39 14.41
N THR A 163 -42.64 -17.40 13.81
CA THR A 163 -42.01 -16.46 12.87
C THR A 163 -41.19 -15.39 13.59
N ARG A 164 -41.32 -15.34 14.91
CA ARG A 164 -40.63 -14.37 15.75
C ARG A 164 -39.18 -14.82 15.91
N HIS A 165 -38.25 -13.92 15.61
CA HIS A 165 -36.82 -14.18 15.77
C HIS A 165 -36.50 -14.62 17.21
N TRP A 166 -35.60 -15.58 17.37
CA TRP A 166 -35.30 -16.21 18.65
C TRP A 166 -34.83 -15.20 19.69
N SER A 167 -34.11 -14.16 19.29
CA SER A 167 -33.61 -13.13 20.21
C SER A 167 -34.62 -12.03 20.53
N ALA A 168 -35.84 -12.06 19.97
CA ALA A 168 -36.82 -11.03 20.23
C ALA A 168 -37.26 -11.07 21.70
N ASP A 169 -37.21 -9.89 22.34
CA ASP A 169 -37.44 -9.63 23.78
C ASP A 169 -36.44 -10.30 24.74
N MET A 170 -35.27 -10.73 24.26
CA MET A 170 -34.26 -11.33 25.14
C MET A 170 -33.37 -10.26 25.79
N PRO A 171 -33.04 -10.42 27.10
CA PRO A 171 -31.98 -9.64 27.73
C PRO A 171 -30.63 -9.89 27.05
N MET A 172 -29.76 -8.87 27.04
CA MET A 172 -28.44 -8.94 26.38
C MET A 172 -27.55 -10.08 26.90
N MET A 173 -27.56 -10.37 28.20
CA MET A 173 -26.77 -11.48 28.75
C MET A 173 -27.20 -12.83 28.20
N VAL A 174 -28.51 -13.10 28.17
CA VAL A 174 -29.06 -14.35 27.61
C VAL A 174 -28.75 -14.47 26.12
N PHE A 175 -28.82 -13.35 25.39
CA PHE A 175 -28.42 -13.31 23.98
C PHE A 175 -26.96 -13.72 23.79
N LEU A 176 -26.04 -13.17 24.58
CA LEU A 176 -24.62 -13.49 24.50
C LEU A 176 -24.33 -14.93 24.91
N ASP A 177 -24.99 -15.45 25.94
CA ASP A 177 -24.83 -16.83 26.39
C ASP A 177 -25.28 -17.83 25.32
N LEU A 178 -26.42 -17.57 24.65
CA LEU A 178 -26.90 -18.42 23.56
C LEU A 178 -25.99 -18.37 22.34
N TRP A 179 -25.40 -17.22 22.02
CA TRP A 179 -24.39 -17.13 20.97
C TRP A 179 -23.10 -17.87 21.33
N LEU A 180 -22.64 -17.78 22.58
CA LEU A 180 -21.49 -18.55 23.06
C LEU A 180 -21.77 -20.06 22.97
N LEU A 181 -22.98 -20.48 23.34
CA LEU A 181 -23.40 -21.86 23.19
C LEU A 181 -23.40 -22.30 21.72
N ALA A 182 -23.95 -21.50 20.81
CA ALA A 182 -23.95 -21.80 19.37
C ALA A 182 -22.53 -21.93 18.79
N LEU A 183 -21.60 -21.06 19.22
CA LEU A 183 -20.20 -21.10 18.81
C LEU A 183 -19.48 -22.37 19.27
N THR A 184 -19.84 -22.87 20.46
CA THR A 184 -19.20 -24.03 21.09
C THR A 184 -19.83 -25.36 20.68
N ASP A 185 -21.13 -25.37 20.39
CA ASP A 185 -21.87 -26.54 19.90
C ASP A 185 -21.43 -26.94 18.48
N ASP A 186 -21.25 -25.97 17.58
CA ASP A 186 -20.70 -26.19 16.25
C ASP A 186 -19.33 -25.54 16.10
N LEU A 187 -18.32 -26.13 16.74
CA LEU A 187 -16.96 -25.59 16.76
C LEU A 187 -16.37 -25.34 15.35
N ARG A 188 -16.74 -26.16 14.36
CA ARG A 188 -16.22 -26.03 12.98
C ARG A 188 -16.72 -24.77 12.29
N ILE A 189 -18.01 -24.46 12.46
CA ILE A 189 -18.60 -23.23 11.94
C ILE A 189 -18.23 -22.04 12.84
N GLY A 190 -18.41 -22.18 14.15
CA GLY A 190 -18.22 -21.12 15.13
C GLY A 190 -16.80 -20.57 15.17
N ALA A 191 -15.78 -21.44 15.26
CA ALA A 191 -14.38 -21.00 15.34
C ALA A 191 -13.94 -20.24 14.07
N ILE A 192 -14.29 -20.76 12.88
CA ILE A 192 -13.93 -20.12 11.61
C ILE A 192 -14.72 -18.82 11.39
N THR A 193 -15.98 -18.76 11.83
CA THR A 193 -16.78 -17.52 11.81
C THR A 193 -16.11 -16.44 12.66
N LEU A 194 -15.71 -16.78 13.89
CA LEU A 194 -15.05 -15.83 14.79
C LEU A 194 -13.69 -15.39 14.23
N LEU A 195 -12.87 -16.33 13.74
CA LEU A 195 -11.60 -16.00 13.11
C LEU A 195 -11.79 -15.06 11.91
N SER A 196 -12.74 -15.39 11.03
CA SER A 196 -13.04 -14.57 9.85
C SER A 196 -13.50 -13.15 10.24
N LEU A 197 -14.35 -13.04 11.26
CA LEU A 197 -14.87 -11.77 11.75
C LEU A 197 -13.76 -10.89 12.36
N LEU A 198 -12.84 -11.49 13.10
CA LEU A 198 -11.72 -10.78 13.72
C LEU A 198 -10.65 -10.37 12.69
N CYS A 199 -10.47 -11.15 11.63
CA CYS A 199 -9.51 -10.83 10.56
C CYS A 199 -10.06 -9.86 9.51
N ALA A 200 -11.38 -9.78 9.30
CA ALA A 200 -12.00 -8.95 8.27
C ALA A 200 -11.64 -7.43 8.38
N PRO A 201 -11.64 -6.81 9.58
CA PRO A 201 -11.25 -5.41 9.74
C PRO A 201 -9.81 -5.15 9.32
N LEU A 202 -8.88 -6.05 9.63
CA LEU A 202 -7.46 -5.88 9.28
C LEU A 202 -7.25 -5.84 7.76
N SER A 203 -7.78 -6.83 7.04
CA SER A 203 -7.70 -6.88 5.57
C SER A 203 -8.34 -5.64 4.94
N SER A 204 -9.48 -5.22 5.48
CA SER A 204 -10.25 -4.08 4.94
C SER A 204 -9.58 -2.75 5.22
N ALA A 205 -8.99 -2.57 6.41
CA ALA A 205 -8.20 -1.38 6.74
C ALA A 205 -7.00 -1.24 5.79
N MET A 206 -6.29 -2.34 5.49
CA MET A 206 -5.22 -2.33 4.50
C MET A 206 -5.74 -1.97 3.10
N PHE A 207 -6.85 -2.56 2.65
CA PHE A 207 -7.43 -2.21 1.36
C PHE A 207 -7.78 -0.71 1.29
N LEU A 208 -8.50 -0.18 2.28
CA LEU A 208 -8.90 1.22 2.35
C LEU A 208 -7.70 2.16 2.43
N TYR A 209 -6.64 1.79 3.14
CA TYR A 209 -5.41 2.56 3.17
C TYR A 209 -4.78 2.66 1.77
N HIS A 210 -4.76 1.58 1.00
CA HIS A 210 -4.28 1.63 -0.38
C HIS A 210 -5.20 2.44 -1.32
N ILE A 211 -6.52 2.45 -1.08
CA ILE A 211 -7.44 3.37 -1.78
C ILE A 211 -7.10 4.83 -1.45
N TYR A 212 -6.79 5.13 -0.19
CA TYR A 212 -6.30 6.46 0.21
C TYR A 212 -4.98 6.82 -0.48
N LEU A 213 -4.02 5.89 -0.56
CA LEU A 213 -2.75 6.11 -1.27
C LEU A 213 -2.96 6.41 -2.76
N ILE A 214 -3.87 5.69 -3.42
CA ILE A 214 -4.28 5.99 -4.79
C ILE A 214 -4.91 7.38 -4.87
N TRP A 215 -5.81 7.72 -3.95
CA TRP A 215 -6.43 9.05 -3.91
C TRP A 215 -5.39 10.17 -3.78
N SER A 216 -4.36 9.99 -2.97
CA SER A 216 -3.26 10.96 -2.78
C SER A 216 -2.15 10.88 -3.83
N GLY A 217 -2.22 9.95 -4.80
CA GLY A 217 -1.23 9.82 -5.87
C GLY A 217 0.15 9.35 -5.41
N MET A 218 0.23 8.60 -4.31
CA MET A 218 1.49 8.19 -3.69
C MET A 218 1.57 6.69 -3.41
N THR A 219 2.78 6.15 -3.30
CA THR A 219 3.01 4.81 -2.75
C THR A 219 3.18 4.87 -1.23
N THR A 220 3.15 3.72 -0.56
CA THR A 220 3.44 3.58 0.88
C THR A 220 4.83 4.12 1.19
N ASN A 221 5.83 3.77 0.37
CA ASN A 221 7.19 4.31 0.51
C ASN A 221 7.22 5.84 0.35
N GLU A 222 6.47 6.40 -0.58
CA GLU A 222 6.37 7.86 -0.75
C GLU A 222 5.65 8.52 0.42
N SER A 223 4.59 7.90 0.97
CA SER A 223 3.88 8.44 2.13
C SER A 223 4.77 8.55 3.37
N SER A 224 5.71 7.61 3.56
CA SER A 224 6.70 7.69 4.64
C SER A 224 7.60 8.91 4.46
N LYS A 225 8.08 9.15 3.24
CA LYS A 225 8.94 10.30 2.92
C LYS A 225 8.21 11.63 3.01
N TRP A 226 6.92 11.66 2.64
CA TRP A 226 6.09 12.83 2.88
C TRP A 226 5.82 13.06 4.37
N GLY A 227 5.87 12.01 5.19
CA GLY A 227 5.88 12.11 6.65
C GLY A 227 7.16 12.79 7.15
N GLU A 228 8.33 12.32 6.71
CA GLU A 228 9.63 12.95 7.05
C GLU A 228 9.64 14.44 6.67
N TRP A 229 9.20 14.79 5.46
CA TRP A 229 9.08 16.20 5.06
C TRP A 229 8.08 16.99 5.90
N ARG A 230 7.02 16.37 6.41
CA ARG A 230 6.06 17.06 7.29
C ARG A 230 6.73 17.46 8.60
N ASP A 231 7.54 16.55 9.14
CA ASP A 231 8.25 16.76 10.39
C ASP A 231 9.31 17.87 10.19
N ASP A 232 10.09 17.80 9.11
CA ASP A 232 11.06 18.86 8.74
C ASP A 232 10.41 20.23 8.49
N ILE A 233 9.19 20.27 7.93
CA ILE A 233 8.41 21.50 7.78
C ILE A 233 7.99 22.03 9.15
N SER A 234 7.50 21.17 10.05
CA SER A 234 7.08 21.60 11.39
C SER A 234 8.24 22.12 12.24
N ASP A 235 9.44 21.60 12.01
CA ASP A 235 10.67 22.05 12.66
C ASP A 235 11.26 23.32 12.00
N GLY A 236 10.68 23.77 10.87
CA GLY A 236 11.12 24.94 10.14
C GLY A 236 12.40 24.71 9.32
N PHE A 237 12.73 23.46 9.01
CA PHE A 237 13.96 23.08 8.33
C PHE A 237 13.81 22.98 6.81
N ALA A 238 12.58 22.98 6.29
CA ALA A 238 12.30 22.82 4.88
C ALA A 238 12.23 24.16 4.12
N TYR A 239 12.92 24.22 2.97
CA TYR A 239 12.93 25.38 2.07
C TYR A 239 12.65 24.95 0.63
N ILE A 240 11.85 25.73 -0.09
CA ILE A 240 11.46 25.51 -1.48
C ILE A 240 11.94 26.66 -2.37
N ALA A 241 12.36 26.34 -3.59
CA ALA A 241 12.72 27.31 -4.61
C ALA A 241 12.35 26.79 -6.00
N LYS A 242 12.38 27.68 -7.01
CA LYS A 242 12.27 27.28 -8.41
C LYS A 242 13.52 26.54 -8.85
N ALA A 243 13.39 25.29 -9.25
CA ALA A 243 14.49 24.41 -9.65
C ALA A 243 15.42 25.05 -10.69
N LYS A 244 14.86 25.75 -11.68
CA LYS A 244 15.60 26.45 -12.75
C LYS A 244 16.51 27.57 -12.24
N GLU A 245 16.18 28.16 -11.10
CA GLU A 245 16.91 29.29 -10.54
C GLU A 245 18.05 28.84 -9.62
N VAL A 246 17.91 27.67 -8.99
CA VAL A 246 18.82 27.20 -7.93
C VAL A 246 19.69 26.01 -8.32
N ARG A 247 19.26 25.18 -9.28
CA ARG A 247 20.05 24.02 -9.71
C ARG A 247 20.98 24.36 -10.88
N PRO A 248 22.23 23.86 -10.87
CA PRO A 248 23.12 23.97 -12.02
C PRO A 248 22.46 23.38 -13.27
N GLN A 249 22.63 24.01 -14.44
CA GLN A 249 22.08 23.53 -15.72
C GLN A 249 22.49 22.07 -16.05
N HIS A 250 23.59 21.58 -15.48
CA HIS A 250 24.05 20.18 -15.63
C HIS A 250 23.19 19.13 -14.91
N ASP A 251 22.26 19.53 -14.04
CA ASP A 251 21.31 18.61 -13.40
C ASP A 251 20.04 18.39 -14.22
N ILE A 252 19.89 19.12 -15.32
CA ILE A 252 18.86 18.88 -16.34
C ILE A 252 19.41 17.77 -17.23
N HIS A 253 19.17 16.52 -16.88
CA HIS A 253 19.40 15.46 -17.85
C HIS A 253 18.50 15.74 -19.07
N PRO A 254 19.01 15.74 -20.30
CA PRO A 254 18.17 15.75 -21.50
C PRO A 254 17.45 14.40 -21.51
N ARG A 255 16.20 14.35 -21.04
CA ARG A 255 15.29 13.18 -21.08
C ARG A 255 13.93 13.46 -20.43
N ASP A 256 13.80 14.45 -19.54
CA ASP A 256 12.49 14.84 -19.00
C ASP A 256 11.51 15.24 -20.12
N GLU A 257 12.01 15.75 -21.26
CA GLU A 257 11.18 16.07 -22.44
C GLU A 257 10.56 14.81 -23.08
N ASP A 258 11.24 13.66 -23.02
CA ASP A 258 10.80 12.40 -23.61
C ASP A 258 9.78 11.64 -22.74
N ILE A 259 9.60 12.06 -21.48
CA ILE A 259 8.72 11.39 -20.51
C ILE A 259 7.27 11.81 -20.74
N ILE A 260 6.38 10.88 -21.09
CA ILE A 260 4.96 11.20 -21.31
C ILE A 260 4.21 11.21 -19.96
N TRP A 261 4.29 12.33 -19.23
CA TRP A 261 3.56 12.58 -17.99
C TRP A 261 2.95 13.99 -17.98
N PRO A 262 1.67 14.17 -17.58
CA PRO A 262 0.95 15.43 -17.76
C PRO A 262 1.39 16.57 -16.82
N LYS A 263 2.15 16.26 -15.76
CA LYS A 263 2.66 17.24 -14.78
C LYS A 263 4.19 17.26 -14.78
N ARG A 264 4.78 18.40 -14.42
CA ARG A 264 6.24 18.56 -14.25
C ARG A 264 6.50 19.32 -12.97
N SER A 265 7.67 19.09 -12.37
CA SER A 265 8.12 19.88 -11.22
C SER A 265 8.99 21.02 -11.72
N ASP A 266 8.65 22.24 -11.34
CA ASP A 266 9.56 23.38 -11.37
C ASP A 266 10.08 23.71 -9.97
N GLN A 267 9.79 22.86 -8.99
CA GLN A 267 10.12 23.05 -7.58
C GLN A 267 11.35 22.24 -7.20
N THR A 268 12.13 22.76 -6.24
CA THR A 268 13.16 21.99 -5.54
C THR A 268 12.97 22.22 -4.06
N LEU A 269 12.97 21.13 -3.31
CA LEU A 269 12.82 21.13 -1.86
C LEU A 269 14.12 20.67 -1.23
N ILE A 270 14.57 21.37 -0.19
CA ILE A 270 15.73 21.01 0.61
C ILE A 270 15.40 21.10 2.09
N TYR A 271 16.11 20.33 2.89
CA TYR A 271 16.17 20.51 4.33
C TYR A 271 17.51 21.15 4.74
N THR A 272 17.48 21.95 5.80
CA THR A 272 18.66 22.58 6.41
C THR A 272 18.68 22.33 7.92
N ASN A 273 19.75 22.74 8.61
CA ASN A 273 19.84 22.62 10.06
C ASN A 273 19.15 23.81 10.78
N GLY A 274 17.99 24.27 10.27
CA GLY A 274 17.23 25.41 10.80
C GLY A 274 17.78 26.80 10.47
N GLN A 275 18.83 26.87 9.65
CA GLN A 275 19.34 28.14 9.12
C GLN A 275 18.90 28.31 7.66
N PRO A 276 18.46 29.50 7.25
CA PRO A 276 18.09 29.73 5.86
C PRO A 276 19.29 29.52 4.93
N PRO A 277 19.08 29.04 3.69
CA PRO A 277 20.14 28.94 2.68
C PRO A 277 20.83 30.29 2.45
N ARG A 278 22.18 30.29 2.46
CA ARG A 278 22.99 31.49 2.18
C ARG A 278 23.66 31.41 0.83
N VAL A 279 23.87 32.56 0.19
CA VAL A 279 24.53 32.66 -1.12
C VAL A 279 25.90 31.99 -1.07
N GLY A 280 26.17 31.10 -2.03
CA GLY A 280 27.40 30.29 -2.07
C GLY A 280 27.28 28.91 -1.42
N TYR A 281 26.06 28.47 -1.07
CA TYR A 281 25.80 27.08 -0.68
C TYR A 281 26.14 26.10 -1.81
N THR A 282 26.39 24.84 -1.46
CA THR A 282 26.51 23.73 -2.43
C THR A 282 25.56 22.60 -2.05
N PHE A 283 24.98 21.91 -3.04
CA PHE A 283 24.19 20.71 -2.78
C PHE A 283 25.09 19.57 -2.28
N THR A 284 24.56 18.75 -1.39
CA THR A 284 25.19 17.48 -1.00
C THR A 284 24.95 16.40 -2.06
N ASP A 285 25.64 15.26 -1.94
CA ASP A 285 25.44 14.10 -2.81
C ASP A 285 24.01 13.54 -2.77
N GLU A 286 23.31 13.76 -1.66
CA GLU A 286 21.91 13.34 -1.48
C GLU A 286 20.92 14.28 -2.18
N ARG A 287 21.37 15.48 -2.58
CA ARG A 287 20.63 16.52 -3.31
C ARG A 287 19.36 17.06 -2.64
N ASN A 288 19.08 16.63 -1.42
CA ASN A 288 17.96 17.09 -0.57
C ASN A 288 18.47 18.00 0.56
N SER A 289 19.78 18.16 0.69
CA SER A 289 20.41 19.05 1.66
C SER A 289 21.47 19.91 1.00
N ILE A 290 21.83 20.97 1.71
CA ILE A 290 22.87 21.91 1.30
C ILE A 290 23.96 21.99 2.35
N LYS A 291 25.18 22.24 1.89
CA LYS A 291 26.28 22.71 2.71
C LYS A 291 26.32 24.24 2.64
N GLN A 292 26.19 24.87 3.80
CA GLN A 292 26.30 26.33 3.92
C GLN A 292 27.72 26.80 3.54
N PRO A 293 27.87 28.02 3.02
CA PRO A 293 29.18 28.58 2.73
C PRO A 293 30.01 28.69 4.03
N GLY A 294 31.33 28.54 3.93
CA GLY A 294 32.23 28.70 5.08
C GLY A 294 32.31 30.13 5.63
N ARG A 295 31.72 31.10 4.92
CA ARG A 295 31.60 32.50 5.34
C ARG A 295 30.29 32.71 6.09
N TYR A 296 30.37 32.93 7.39
CA TYR A 296 29.20 33.12 8.27
C TYR A 296 28.38 34.39 7.96
N ASP A 297 28.99 35.39 7.33
CA ASP A 297 28.41 36.67 6.93
C ASP A 297 27.74 36.65 5.55
N ALA A 298 27.78 35.51 4.84
CA ALA A 298 27.16 35.39 3.52
C ALA A 298 25.66 35.74 3.60
N PRO A 299 25.13 36.55 2.67
CA PRO A 299 23.73 36.97 2.70
C PRO A 299 22.79 35.78 2.51
N ILE A 300 21.57 35.88 3.06
CA ILE A 300 20.51 34.90 2.83
C ILE A 300 20.15 34.90 1.34
N ASP A 301 20.01 33.72 0.76
CA ASP A 301 19.61 33.54 -0.62
C ASP A 301 18.08 33.64 -0.74
N THR A 302 17.61 34.76 -1.28
CA THR A 302 16.19 35.10 -1.37
C THR A 302 15.41 34.26 -2.39
N ARG A 303 16.09 33.42 -3.18
CA ARG A 303 15.42 32.45 -4.07
C ARG A 303 14.73 31.33 -3.30
N TRP A 304 15.14 31.10 -2.05
CA TRP A 304 14.56 30.09 -1.18
C TRP A 304 13.50 30.69 -0.27
N THR A 305 12.36 30.01 -0.20
CA THR A 305 11.26 30.34 0.71
C THR A 305 11.09 29.20 1.70
N GLN A 306 10.94 29.51 2.99
CA GLN A 306 10.66 28.49 4.00
C GLN A 306 9.24 27.96 3.81
N VAL A 307 9.09 26.63 3.76
CA VAL A 307 7.79 25.98 3.61
C VAL A 307 7.07 25.95 4.95
N GLN A 308 5.81 26.35 5.00
CA GLN A 308 5.00 26.32 6.23
C GLN A 308 4.03 25.13 6.24
N SER A 309 3.68 24.61 5.06
CA SER A 309 2.77 23.47 4.93
C SER A 309 3.09 22.61 3.72
N LEU A 310 2.87 21.30 3.83
CA LEU A 310 2.88 20.37 2.69
C LEU A 310 1.95 20.81 1.55
N LYS A 311 0.92 21.61 1.83
CA LYS A 311 -0.01 22.14 0.81
C LYS A 311 0.66 23.08 -0.20
N GLU A 312 1.81 23.65 0.14
CA GLU A 312 2.60 24.51 -0.76
C GLU A 312 3.41 23.70 -1.78
N ILE A 313 3.54 22.39 -1.55
CA ILE A 313 4.33 21.49 -2.38
C ILE A 313 3.42 20.77 -3.38
N VAL A 314 3.80 20.79 -4.65
CA VAL A 314 3.03 20.14 -5.71
C VAL A 314 3.50 18.70 -5.87
N ASN A 315 2.66 17.74 -5.48
CA ASN A 315 2.88 16.34 -5.85
C ASN A 315 2.57 16.14 -7.34
N ILE A 316 3.60 16.08 -8.17
CA ILE A 316 3.45 15.90 -9.63
C ILE A 316 2.90 14.53 -10.01
N TYR A 317 2.94 13.54 -9.11
CA TYR A 317 2.40 12.21 -9.36
C TYR A 317 0.91 12.11 -9.05
N ASP A 318 0.33 13.09 -8.37
CA ASP A 318 -1.11 13.15 -8.14
C ASP A 318 -1.83 13.69 -9.38
N LEU A 319 -2.52 12.82 -10.10
CA LEU A 319 -3.36 13.11 -11.27
C LEU A 319 -4.84 13.25 -10.91
N GLY A 320 -5.18 13.29 -9.62
CA GLY A 320 -6.52 13.08 -9.12
C GLY A 320 -6.93 11.61 -9.13
N PHE A 321 -7.95 11.25 -8.34
CA PHE A 321 -8.30 9.87 -8.03
C PHE A 321 -8.39 8.95 -9.27
N LEU A 322 -9.13 9.34 -10.30
CA LEU A 322 -9.28 8.52 -11.52
C LEU A 322 -7.97 8.37 -12.30
N GLY A 323 -7.17 9.43 -12.38
CA GLY A 323 -5.86 9.40 -13.04
C GLY A 323 -4.88 8.50 -12.29
N ASN A 324 -4.86 8.59 -10.96
CA ASN A 324 -4.03 7.75 -10.10
C ASN A 324 -4.47 6.29 -10.12
N LEU A 325 -5.79 6.04 -10.16
CA LEU A 325 -6.34 4.70 -10.29
C LEU A 325 -5.92 4.09 -11.63
N TRP A 326 -6.05 4.84 -12.73
CA TRP A 326 -5.61 4.40 -14.05
C TRP A 326 -4.10 4.11 -14.10
N ASP A 327 -3.26 4.98 -13.53
CA ASP A 327 -1.82 4.73 -13.40
C ASP A 327 -1.53 3.46 -12.58
N SER A 328 -2.35 3.16 -11.56
CA SER A 328 -2.19 1.98 -10.69
C SER A 328 -2.62 0.67 -11.33
N ILE A 329 -3.57 0.68 -12.27
CA ILE A 329 -4.11 -0.54 -12.89
C ILE A 329 -3.65 -0.76 -14.35
N SER A 330 -3.21 0.30 -15.04
CA SER A 330 -2.80 0.20 -16.44
C SER A 330 -1.41 -0.41 -16.58
N LYS A 331 -1.25 -1.29 -17.57
CA LYS A 331 0.04 -1.79 -18.04
C LYS A 331 0.53 -0.87 -19.16
N ARG A 332 1.04 0.31 -18.82
CA ARG A 332 1.72 1.18 -19.79
C ARG A 332 3.10 0.62 -20.12
#